data_AF-A0A3B1J5J7-F1
#
_entry.id   AF-A0A3B1J5J7-F1
#
_cell.length_a   1.000
_cell.length_b   1.000
_cell.length_c   1.000
_cell.angle_alpha   90.00
_cell.angle_beta   90.00
_cell.angle_gamma   90.00
#
_symmetry.space_group_name_H-M   'P 1'
#
loop_
_entity.id
_entity.type
_entity.pdbx_description
1 polymer ?
#
loop_
_entity_poly.entity_id
_entity_poly.type
_entity_poly.pdbx_seq_one_letter_code
_entity_poly.pdbx_strand_id
1 'polypeptide(L)'
;MATVQVSEAEKVYIMHGVRDDLRVDGRGCEDYRHMEVETDVVSNTDGSAKVSLGHTDVLVGIKAEIGKPKPAVPNEGYVEFFVDCSANATPEFEGRGGEELGVELSNTLYKVFNNRHSLDLRSLCICPGEHCWVLYIDVLLLQCDGNLFDAMSVAIKAALFNTRIPKVQVSEDEEGGKEIELSDDPYDCMRLDVTNVPCIVTLSKIGHRHVVDATLQEKACSVASLLISITHKGLVTCVRKLGVGSLDPDSIFEMTEVRNTGTEHPVQTHTRTHTHTHTYIYISEHYSYFFI
;
A
#
# COMPACT_ATOMS: atom_id res chain seq x y z
N MET A 1 -11.98 2.04 -15.84
CA MET A 1 -12.45 2.41 -14.49
C MET A 1 -13.91 2.03 -14.40
N ALA A 2 -14.35 1.41 -13.31
CA ALA A 2 -15.76 1.16 -13.09
C ALA A 2 -16.52 2.49 -13.16
N THR A 3 -17.17 2.77 -14.28
CA THR A 3 -17.85 4.05 -14.45
C THR A 3 -19.16 3.95 -13.73
N VAL A 4 -19.17 4.27 -12.44
CA VAL A 4 -20.42 4.53 -11.76
C VAL A 4 -21.09 5.68 -12.50
N GLN A 5 -22.21 5.38 -13.13
CA GLN A 5 -23.02 6.38 -13.81
C GLN A 5 -23.77 7.16 -12.74
N VAL A 6 -23.15 8.23 -12.27
CA VAL A 6 -23.77 9.18 -11.35
C VAL A 6 -24.60 10.18 -12.17
N SER A 7 -25.88 10.34 -11.84
CA SER A 7 -26.75 11.33 -12.47
C SER A 7 -26.28 12.76 -12.15
N GLU A 8 -26.60 13.73 -13.00
CA GLU A 8 -26.19 15.13 -12.74
C GLU A 8 -26.78 15.67 -11.43
N ALA A 9 -27.98 15.26 -11.05
CA ALA A 9 -28.60 15.63 -9.78
C ALA A 9 -27.81 15.10 -8.58
N GLU A 10 -27.35 13.84 -8.64
CA GLU A 10 -26.51 13.25 -7.60
C GLU A 10 -25.14 13.93 -7.51
N LYS A 11 -24.54 14.30 -8.66
CA LYS A 11 -23.28 15.07 -8.66
C LYS A 11 -23.43 16.41 -7.96
N VAL A 12 -24.52 17.12 -8.24
CA VAL A 12 -24.84 18.40 -7.59
C VAL A 12 -25.03 18.19 -6.08
N TYR A 13 -25.76 17.16 -5.67
CA TYR A 13 -25.92 16.82 -4.26
C TYR A 13 -24.58 16.56 -3.55
N ILE A 14 -23.71 15.73 -4.14
CA ILE A 14 -22.39 15.41 -3.57
C ILE A 14 -21.51 16.67 -3.49
N MET A 15 -21.49 17.49 -4.55
CA MET A 15 -20.71 18.73 -4.54
C MET A 15 -21.17 19.73 -3.48
N HIS A 16 -22.49 19.86 -3.28
CA HIS A 16 -23.04 20.73 -2.24
C HIS A 16 -22.83 20.16 -0.84
N GLY A 17 -22.98 18.85 -0.65
CA GLY A 17 -22.72 18.18 0.63
C GLY A 17 -21.27 18.36 1.06
N VAL A 18 -20.32 18.05 0.17
CA VAL A 18 -18.88 18.23 0.44
C VAL A 18 -18.52 19.69 0.74
N ARG A 19 -19.23 20.66 0.13
CA ARG A 19 -19.03 22.08 0.44
C ARG A 19 -19.49 22.46 1.86
N ASP A 20 -20.51 21.77 2.38
CA ASP A 20 -21.05 21.94 3.73
C ASP A 20 -20.37 21.02 4.77
N ASP A 21 -19.32 20.31 4.38
CA ASP A 21 -18.62 19.29 5.19
C ASP A 21 -19.51 18.09 5.59
N LEU A 22 -20.51 17.79 4.76
CA LEU A 22 -21.45 16.69 4.96
C LEU A 22 -21.31 15.65 3.83
N ARG A 23 -20.82 14.46 4.18
CA ARG A 23 -20.77 13.32 3.25
C ARG A 23 -22.01 12.44 3.37
N VAL A 24 -22.22 11.59 2.36
CA VAL A 24 -23.33 10.62 2.33
C VAL A 24 -23.33 9.67 3.55
N ASP A 25 -22.15 9.37 4.07
CA ASP A 25 -21.94 8.50 5.24
C ASP A 25 -22.01 9.26 6.59
N GLY A 26 -22.20 10.59 6.57
CA GLY A 26 -22.15 11.43 7.78
C GLY A 26 -20.75 11.78 8.30
N ARG A 27 -19.70 11.46 7.53
CA ARG A 27 -18.29 11.79 7.83
C ARG A 27 -17.91 13.19 7.35
N GLY A 28 -16.87 13.78 7.97
CA GLY A 28 -16.24 15.01 7.49
C GLY A 28 -15.38 14.78 6.23
N CYS A 29 -14.85 15.87 5.66
CA CYS A 29 -14.03 15.78 4.44
C CYS A 29 -12.66 15.11 4.66
N GLU A 30 -12.16 15.10 5.89
CA GLU A 30 -10.82 14.60 6.25
C GLU A 30 -10.85 13.23 6.95
N ASP A 31 -12.04 12.64 7.14
CA ASP A 31 -12.23 11.40 7.87
C ASP A 31 -12.18 10.14 6.99
N TYR A 32 -11.39 9.17 7.44
CA TYR A 32 -11.31 7.83 6.85
C TYR A 32 -12.45 6.91 7.26
N ARG A 33 -12.74 5.91 6.42
CA ARG A 33 -13.53 4.74 6.83
C ARG A 33 -12.77 3.91 7.85
N HIS A 34 -13.52 3.12 8.60
CA HIS A 34 -12.96 2.02 9.37
C HIS A 34 -12.16 1.10 8.45
N MET A 35 -10.92 0.84 8.85
CA MET A 35 -10.04 -0.12 8.19
C MET A 35 -9.91 -1.35 9.09
N GLU A 36 -9.66 -2.52 8.54
CA GLU A 36 -9.33 -3.73 9.28
C GLU A 36 -8.10 -4.34 8.60
N VAL A 37 -7.08 -4.68 9.39
CA VAL A 37 -5.84 -5.25 8.86
C VAL A 37 -5.63 -6.61 9.52
N GLU A 38 -5.63 -7.65 8.70
CA GLU A 38 -5.35 -9.01 9.11
C GLU A 38 -3.97 -9.39 8.55
N THR A 39 -2.99 -9.65 9.41
CA THR A 39 -1.68 -10.16 8.97
C THR A 39 -1.68 -11.69 8.99
N ASP A 40 -0.85 -12.32 8.16
CA ASP A 40 -0.65 -13.77 8.15
C ASP A 40 -1.89 -14.57 7.70
N VAL A 41 -2.52 -14.13 6.61
CA VAL A 41 -3.73 -14.76 6.05
C VAL A 41 -3.39 -15.95 5.14
N VAL A 42 -2.29 -15.85 4.40
CA VAL A 42 -1.83 -16.87 3.46
C VAL A 42 -0.58 -17.55 4.05
N SER A 43 -0.66 -18.86 4.23
CA SER A 43 0.39 -19.68 4.85
C SER A 43 1.51 -20.10 3.88
N ASN A 44 1.28 -19.99 2.56
CA ASN A 44 2.24 -20.41 1.54
C ASN A 44 3.26 -19.31 1.17
N THR A 45 3.14 -18.13 1.78
CA THR A 45 3.95 -16.94 1.48
C THR A 45 4.77 -16.54 2.69
N ASP A 46 5.96 -15.98 2.47
CA ASP A 46 6.87 -15.53 3.54
C ASP A 46 6.30 -14.35 4.35
N GLY A 47 5.40 -13.58 3.73
CA GLY A 47 4.61 -12.55 4.39
C GLY A 47 3.26 -12.41 3.70
N SER A 48 2.20 -12.19 4.46
CA SER A 48 0.89 -11.87 3.90
C SER A 48 0.13 -10.90 4.78
N ALA A 49 -0.74 -10.12 4.15
CA ALA A 49 -1.70 -9.28 4.84
C ALA A 49 -2.95 -9.09 3.99
N LYS A 50 -4.10 -8.99 4.65
CA LYS A 50 -5.37 -8.60 4.05
C LYS A 50 -5.82 -7.31 4.73
N VAL A 51 -6.30 -6.37 3.93
CA VAL A 51 -6.84 -5.11 4.40
C VAL A 51 -8.24 -4.94 3.86
N SER A 52 -9.18 -4.67 4.77
CA SER A 52 -10.55 -4.29 4.44
C SER A 52 -10.74 -2.83 4.80
N LEU A 53 -11.00 -1.98 3.80
CA LEU A 53 -11.34 -0.57 3.99
C LEU A 53 -12.79 -0.36 3.58
N GLY A 54 -13.71 -0.51 4.53
CA GLY A 54 -15.16 -0.48 4.29
C GLY A 54 -15.62 -1.56 3.30
N HIS A 55 -15.66 -1.21 2.02
CA HIS A 55 -16.05 -2.08 0.91
C HIS A 55 -14.93 -2.30 -0.11
N THR A 56 -13.68 -2.02 0.27
CA THR A 56 -12.49 -2.29 -0.54
C THR A 56 -11.65 -3.33 0.18
N ASP A 57 -11.52 -4.52 -0.42
CA ASP A 57 -10.73 -5.62 0.11
C ASP A 57 -9.50 -5.86 -0.75
N VAL A 58 -8.33 -5.83 -0.13
CA VAL A 58 -7.04 -6.05 -0.76
C VAL A 58 -6.29 -7.14 -0.02
N LEU A 59 -5.80 -8.13 -0.74
CA LEU A 59 -4.91 -9.16 -0.22
C LEU A 59 -3.52 -8.96 -0.81
N VAL A 60 -2.48 -9.03 0.03
CA VAL A 60 -1.09 -8.94 -0.39
C VAL A 60 -0.34 -10.17 0.09
N GLY A 61 0.40 -10.80 -0.83
CA GLY A 61 1.36 -11.86 -0.56
C GLY A 61 2.77 -11.40 -0.92
N ILE A 62 3.74 -11.80 -0.12
CA ILE A 62 5.16 -11.53 -0.35
C ILE A 62 5.88 -12.87 -0.40
N LYS A 63 6.64 -13.05 -1.48
CA LYS A 63 7.49 -14.22 -1.68
C LYS A 63 8.94 -13.77 -1.87
N ALA A 64 9.84 -14.35 -1.11
CA ALA A 64 11.27 -14.11 -1.23
C ALA A 64 11.91 -15.22 -2.08
N GLU A 65 12.57 -14.84 -3.17
CA GLU A 65 13.35 -15.77 -4.00
C GLU A 65 14.80 -15.29 -4.13
N ILE A 66 15.72 -16.25 -4.30
CA ILE A 66 17.12 -15.94 -4.54
C ILE A 66 17.31 -15.78 -6.05
N GLY A 67 17.72 -14.59 -6.47
CA GLY A 67 17.94 -14.23 -7.86
C GLY A 67 19.31 -13.58 -8.08
N LYS A 68 19.59 -13.23 -9.34
CA LYS A 68 20.76 -12.43 -9.69
C LYS A 68 20.43 -10.93 -9.58
N PRO A 69 21.29 -10.11 -8.95
CA PRO A 69 21.04 -8.68 -8.86
C PRO A 69 21.13 -8.00 -10.23
N LYS A 70 20.51 -6.82 -10.34
CA LYS A 70 20.60 -5.99 -11.55
C LYS A 70 22.08 -5.57 -11.76
N PRO A 71 22.65 -5.67 -12.97
CA PRO A 71 24.07 -5.40 -13.21
C PRO A 71 24.47 -3.95 -12.91
N ALA A 72 23.51 -3.02 -12.93
CA ALA A 72 23.73 -1.62 -12.57
C ALA A 72 23.95 -1.40 -11.06
N VAL A 73 23.39 -2.27 -10.22
CA VAL A 73 23.40 -2.14 -8.76
C VAL A 73 23.63 -3.52 -8.10
N PRO A 74 24.87 -4.05 -8.17
CA PRO A 74 25.16 -5.43 -7.74
C PRO A 74 25.09 -5.65 -6.21
N ASN A 75 25.02 -4.58 -5.42
CA ASN A 75 25.12 -4.60 -3.95
C ASN A 75 23.76 -4.48 -3.24
N GLU A 76 22.66 -4.49 -3.99
CA GLU A 76 21.32 -4.36 -3.43
C GLU A 76 20.37 -5.37 -4.07
N GLY A 77 19.46 -5.91 -3.26
CA GLY A 77 18.30 -6.64 -3.75
C GLY A 77 17.30 -5.69 -4.43
N TYR A 78 16.23 -6.25 -4.97
CA TYR A 78 15.16 -5.44 -5.55
C TYR A 78 13.79 -6.05 -5.26
N VAL A 79 12.77 -5.23 -5.38
CA VAL A 79 11.38 -5.57 -5.14
C VAL A 79 10.64 -5.44 -6.46
N GLU A 80 9.83 -6.44 -6.80
CA GLU A 80 8.95 -6.41 -7.95
C GLU A 80 7.49 -6.44 -7.46
N PHE A 81 6.67 -5.55 -8.01
CA PHE A 81 5.27 -5.43 -7.64
C PHE A 81 4.42 -5.98 -8.77
N PHE A 82 3.55 -6.91 -8.45
CA PHE A 82 2.50 -7.39 -9.34
C PHE A 82 1.14 -7.05 -8.74
N VAL A 83 0.22 -6.57 -9.57
CA VAL A 83 -1.13 -6.21 -9.12
C VAL A 83 -2.13 -6.93 -10.02
N ASP A 84 -2.86 -7.86 -9.42
CA ASP A 84 -3.93 -8.61 -10.07
C ASP A 84 -5.30 -8.05 -9.66
N CYS A 85 -6.07 -7.67 -10.68
CA CYS A 85 -7.44 -7.20 -10.48
C CYS A 85 -8.38 -8.40 -10.66
N SER A 86 -8.89 -8.96 -9.56
CA SER A 86 -9.82 -10.08 -9.65
C SER A 86 -11.13 -9.67 -10.34
N ALA A 87 -11.70 -10.58 -11.14
CA ALA A 87 -13.04 -10.40 -11.72
C ALA A 87 -14.13 -10.23 -10.65
N ASN A 88 -13.88 -10.69 -9.41
CA ASN A 88 -14.79 -10.49 -8.28
C ASN A 88 -14.88 -9.01 -7.86
N ALA A 89 -13.83 -8.21 -8.07
CA ALA A 89 -13.80 -6.83 -7.60
C ALA A 89 -14.74 -5.94 -8.41
N THR A 90 -14.82 -6.17 -9.72
CA THR A 90 -15.77 -5.51 -10.61
C THR A 90 -15.97 -6.38 -11.85
N PRO A 91 -17.22 -6.59 -12.33
CA PRO A 91 -17.47 -7.36 -13.55
C PRO A 91 -16.76 -6.78 -14.80
N GLU A 92 -16.40 -5.50 -14.78
CA GLU A 92 -15.63 -4.84 -15.86
C GLU A 92 -14.17 -5.31 -15.94
N PHE A 93 -13.67 -6.01 -14.91
CA PHE A 93 -12.33 -6.63 -14.93
C PHE A 93 -12.32 -8.02 -15.57
N GLU A 94 -13.46 -8.52 -16.04
CA GLU A 94 -13.50 -9.79 -16.77
C GLU A 94 -12.61 -9.76 -18.03
N GLY A 95 -11.82 -10.82 -18.20
CA GLY A 95 -10.90 -10.96 -19.33
C GLY A 95 -9.65 -10.09 -19.18
N ARG A 96 -9.50 -9.10 -20.06
CA ARG A 96 -8.31 -8.21 -20.12
C ARG A 96 -8.55 -6.81 -19.55
N GLY A 97 -9.75 -6.54 -19.03
CA GLY A 97 -10.13 -5.20 -18.55
C GLY A 97 -9.31 -4.70 -17.36
N GLY A 98 -8.81 -5.61 -16.53
CA GLY A 98 -8.02 -5.29 -15.33
C GLY A 98 -6.52 -5.05 -15.57
N GLU A 99 -5.98 -5.46 -16.73
CA GLU A 99 -4.52 -5.46 -16.98
C GLU A 99 -3.96 -4.03 -17.03
N GLU A 100 -4.63 -3.09 -17.71
CA GLU A 100 -4.18 -1.70 -17.81
C GLU A 100 -4.10 -1.03 -16.43
N LEU A 101 -5.11 -1.26 -15.59
CA LEU A 101 -5.12 -0.74 -14.23
C LEU A 101 -4.06 -1.41 -13.37
N GLY A 102 -3.93 -2.74 -13.43
CA GLY A 102 -2.88 -3.45 -12.71
C GLY A 102 -1.48 -2.90 -13.03
N VAL A 103 -1.21 -2.63 -14.31
CA VAL A 103 0.05 -2.02 -14.77
C VAL A 103 0.20 -0.56 -14.27
N GLU A 104 -0.86 0.24 -14.24
CA GLU A 104 -0.78 1.59 -13.67
C GLU A 104 -0.49 1.56 -12.16
N LEU A 105 -1.16 0.67 -11.43
CA LEU A 105 -1.01 0.51 -9.99
C LEU A 105 0.40 0.02 -9.66
N SER A 106 0.89 -1.01 -10.33
CA SER A 106 2.25 -1.54 -10.13
C SER A 106 3.32 -0.51 -10.42
N ASN A 107 3.19 0.27 -11.50
CA ASN A 107 4.12 1.37 -11.80
C ASN A 107 4.11 2.47 -10.75
N THR A 108 2.94 2.75 -10.14
CA THR A 108 2.83 3.74 -9.07
C THR A 108 3.51 3.25 -7.81
N LEU A 109 3.25 2.00 -7.42
CA LEU A 109 3.90 1.35 -6.29
C LEU A 109 5.42 1.30 -6.50
N TYR A 110 5.89 0.87 -7.67
CA TYR A 110 7.31 0.87 -7.99
C TYR A 110 7.94 2.25 -7.77
N LYS A 111 7.32 3.35 -8.24
CA LYS A 111 7.83 4.71 -8.01
C LYS A 111 7.85 5.13 -6.54
N VAL A 112 6.86 4.68 -5.76
CA VAL A 112 6.75 4.98 -4.33
C VAL A 112 7.81 4.23 -3.52
N PHE A 113 8.09 2.98 -3.86
CA PHE A 113 9.00 2.12 -3.11
C PHE A 113 10.44 2.14 -3.63
N ASN A 114 10.70 2.63 -4.84
CA ASN A 114 12.04 2.74 -5.44
C ASN A 114 12.89 3.88 -4.83
N ASN A 115 12.56 4.36 -3.63
CA ASN A 115 13.40 5.29 -2.89
C ASN A 115 14.37 4.54 -1.98
N ARG A 116 15.65 4.90 -2.03
CA ARG A 116 16.73 4.28 -1.23
C ARG A 116 16.51 4.33 0.28
N HIS A 117 15.60 5.18 0.74
CA HIS A 117 15.31 5.34 2.15
C HIS A 117 14.17 4.42 2.62
N SER A 118 13.27 3.95 1.76
CA SER A 118 12.05 3.26 2.20
C SER A 118 12.27 1.81 2.62
N LEU A 119 13.22 1.11 1.98
CA LEU A 119 13.56 -0.28 2.27
C LEU A 119 15.09 -0.45 2.31
N ASP A 120 15.59 -1.20 3.28
CA ASP A 120 17.00 -1.57 3.31
C ASP A 120 17.28 -2.69 2.30
N LEU A 121 17.53 -2.31 1.05
CA LEU A 121 17.84 -3.25 -0.02
C LEU A 121 19.24 -3.86 0.11
N ARG A 122 20.11 -3.29 0.96
CA ARG A 122 21.47 -3.81 1.17
C ARG A 122 21.46 -5.06 2.03
N SER A 123 20.55 -5.09 3.00
CA SER A 123 20.35 -6.26 3.87
C SER A 123 19.85 -7.49 3.10
N LEU A 124 19.30 -7.27 1.90
CA LEU A 124 18.84 -8.29 0.96
C LEU A 124 19.96 -8.83 0.04
N CYS A 125 21.16 -8.27 0.08
CA CYS A 125 22.28 -8.76 -0.72
C CYS A 125 22.98 -9.93 0.00
N ILE A 126 23.07 -11.08 -0.67
CA ILE A 126 23.74 -12.28 -0.15
C ILE A 126 25.21 -12.27 -0.60
N CYS A 127 25.41 -12.24 -1.92
CA CYS A 127 26.70 -12.16 -2.57
C CYS A 127 26.65 -11.08 -3.66
N PRO A 128 27.45 -10.00 -3.53
CA PRO A 128 27.38 -8.88 -4.45
C PRO A 128 27.71 -9.34 -5.87
N GLY A 129 26.81 -9.04 -6.81
CA GLY A 129 26.95 -9.39 -8.23
C GLY A 129 26.54 -10.81 -8.61
N GLU A 130 26.20 -11.68 -7.65
CA GLU A 130 25.91 -13.09 -7.92
C GLU A 130 24.55 -13.52 -7.38
N HIS A 131 24.29 -13.28 -6.08
CA HIS A 131 23.06 -13.69 -5.42
C HIS A 131 22.49 -12.56 -4.56
N CYS A 132 21.23 -12.21 -4.80
CA CYS A 132 20.47 -11.29 -3.97
C CYS A 132 19.06 -11.84 -3.73
N TRP A 133 18.45 -11.40 -2.64
CA TRP A 133 17.03 -11.61 -2.43
C TRP A 133 16.22 -10.70 -3.36
N VAL A 134 15.24 -11.31 -4.00
CA VAL A 134 14.22 -10.65 -4.80
C VAL A 134 12.89 -10.86 -4.08
N LEU A 135 12.22 -9.77 -3.73
CA LEU A 135 10.91 -9.81 -3.10
C LEU A 135 9.84 -9.60 -4.17
N TYR A 136 9.04 -10.61 -4.40
CA TYR A 136 7.85 -10.53 -5.22
C TYR A 136 6.68 -10.16 -4.32
N ILE A 137 6.09 -8.99 -4.58
CA ILE A 137 4.92 -8.50 -3.85
C ILE A 137 3.73 -8.59 -4.79
N ASP A 138 2.87 -9.57 -4.53
CA ASP A 138 1.66 -9.83 -5.26
C ASP A 138 0.48 -9.20 -4.54
N VAL A 139 -0.17 -8.23 -5.17
CA VAL A 139 -1.37 -7.55 -4.68
C VAL A 139 -2.57 -8.09 -5.44
N LEU A 140 -3.53 -8.66 -4.74
CA LEU A 140 -4.80 -9.14 -5.28
C LEU A 140 -5.94 -8.24 -4.79
N LEU A 141 -6.62 -7.58 -5.73
CA LEU A 141 -7.82 -6.80 -5.43
C LEU A 141 -9.03 -7.73 -5.42
N LEU A 142 -9.71 -7.83 -4.27
CA LEU A 142 -10.90 -8.66 -4.09
C LEU A 142 -12.19 -7.85 -4.26
N GLN A 143 -12.22 -6.63 -3.74
CA GLN A 143 -13.35 -5.70 -3.84
C GLN A 143 -12.86 -4.27 -4.03
N CYS A 144 -13.57 -3.47 -4.82
CA CYS A 144 -13.19 -2.09 -5.12
C CYS A 144 -14.35 -1.12 -4.91
N ASP A 145 -14.30 -0.34 -3.83
CA ASP A 145 -15.27 0.73 -3.52
C ASP A 145 -14.59 2.11 -3.38
N GLY A 146 -13.48 2.31 -4.09
CA GLY A 146 -12.66 3.52 -4.00
C GLY A 146 -11.43 3.36 -3.12
N ASN A 147 -10.65 4.44 -3.04
CA ASN A 147 -9.41 4.55 -2.27
C ASN A 147 -8.42 3.35 -2.32
N LEU A 148 -8.29 2.71 -3.49
CA LEU A 148 -7.43 1.53 -3.69
C LEU A 148 -5.96 1.76 -3.32
N PHE A 149 -5.41 2.92 -3.69
CA PHE A 149 -3.98 3.21 -3.49
C PHE A 149 -3.57 3.19 -2.02
N ASP A 150 -4.45 3.70 -1.16
CA ASP A 150 -4.20 3.76 0.27
C ASP A 150 -4.27 2.37 0.90
N ALA A 151 -5.37 1.64 0.63
CA ALA A 151 -5.56 0.28 1.08
C ALA A 151 -4.39 -0.64 0.67
N MET A 152 -3.91 -0.52 -0.58
CA MET A 152 -2.72 -1.24 -1.04
C MET A 152 -1.46 -0.84 -0.28
N SER A 153 -1.25 0.45 -0.02
CA SER A 153 -0.05 0.91 0.70
C SER A 153 0.00 0.38 2.14
N VAL A 154 -1.14 0.36 2.83
CA VAL A 154 -1.27 -0.23 4.16
C VAL A 154 -1.09 -1.74 4.09
N ALA A 155 -1.71 -2.42 3.13
CA ALA A 155 -1.58 -3.87 2.98
C ALA A 155 -0.13 -4.31 2.71
N ILE A 156 0.58 -3.60 1.83
CA ILE A 156 1.98 -3.87 1.52
C ILE A 156 2.86 -3.65 2.75
N LYS A 157 2.67 -2.55 3.49
CA LYS A 157 3.44 -2.29 4.70
C LYS A 157 3.16 -3.34 5.80
N ALA A 158 1.91 -3.81 5.93
CA ALA A 158 1.52 -4.83 6.88
C ALA A 158 2.13 -6.20 6.51
N ALA A 159 2.11 -6.55 5.23
CA ALA A 159 2.72 -7.77 4.72
C ALA A 159 4.25 -7.74 4.90
N LEU A 160 4.90 -6.61 4.60
CA LEU A 160 6.34 -6.42 4.82
C LEU A 160 6.71 -6.56 6.29
N PHE A 161 5.90 -6.03 7.21
CA PHE A 161 6.15 -6.15 8.66
C PHE A 161 6.14 -7.62 9.13
N ASN A 162 5.24 -8.44 8.59
CA ASN A 162 5.16 -9.86 8.92
C ASN A 162 6.11 -10.74 8.08
N THR A 163 6.82 -10.18 7.10
CA THR A 163 7.68 -10.96 6.21
C THR A 163 8.84 -11.58 6.97
N ARG A 164 9.00 -12.91 6.84
CA ARG A 164 10.07 -13.68 7.45
C ARG A 164 10.93 -14.31 6.37
N ILE A 165 12.13 -13.77 6.17
CA ILE A 165 13.07 -14.30 5.18
C ILE A 165 13.97 -15.32 5.88
N PRO A 166 14.06 -16.56 5.41
CA PRO A 166 14.98 -17.54 5.99
C PRO A 166 16.43 -17.07 5.83
N LYS A 167 17.28 -17.30 6.84
CA LYS A 167 18.69 -16.97 6.70
C LYS A 167 19.37 -17.93 5.73
N VAL A 168 20.26 -17.37 4.92
CA VAL A 168 21.12 -18.10 4.01
C VAL A 168 22.53 -18.13 4.57
N GLN A 169 23.14 -19.31 4.57
CA GLN A 169 24.56 -19.49 4.78
C GLN A 169 25.19 -19.74 3.41
N VAL A 170 26.24 -18.97 3.10
CA VAL A 170 26.99 -19.15 1.87
C VAL A 170 28.24 -19.92 2.24
N SER A 171 28.36 -21.14 1.71
CA SER A 171 29.56 -21.96 1.80
C SER A 171 30.32 -21.84 0.49
N GLU A 172 31.61 -21.53 0.56
CA GLU A 172 32.50 -21.53 -0.61
C GLU A 172 33.08 -22.94 -0.76
N ASP A 173 32.79 -23.60 -1.88
CA ASP A 173 33.39 -24.90 -2.20
C ASP A 173 34.85 -24.73 -2.67
N GLU A 174 35.67 -25.77 -2.53
CA GLU A 174 37.11 -25.73 -2.89
C GLU A 174 37.33 -25.51 -4.41
N GLU A 175 36.32 -25.74 -5.25
CA GLU A 175 36.32 -25.43 -6.70
C GLU A 175 35.80 -24.02 -7.05
N GLY A 176 35.52 -23.17 -6.06
CA GLY A 176 35.08 -21.78 -6.25
C GLY A 176 33.61 -21.62 -6.63
N GLY A 177 32.81 -22.68 -6.54
CA GLY A 177 31.35 -22.61 -6.58
C GLY A 177 30.82 -22.17 -5.22
N LYS A 178 29.95 -21.17 -5.17
CA LYS A 178 29.25 -20.79 -3.93
C LYS A 178 27.97 -21.60 -3.82
N GLU A 179 27.87 -22.42 -2.79
CA GLU A 179 26.63 -23.12 -2.45
C GLU A 179 25.88 -22.31 -1.40
N ILE A 180 24.57 -22.16 -1.63
CA ILE A 180 23.68 -21.43 -0.71
C ILE A 180 22.90 -22.47 0.08
N GLU A 181 23.23 -22.62 1.34
CA GLU A 181 22.49 -23.46 2.28
C GLU A 181 21.47 -22.61 3.01
N LEU A 182 20.20 -23.00 2.92
CA LEU A 182 19.12 -22.40 3.70
C LEU A 182 19.15 -23.02 5.10
N SER A 183 19.01 -22.20 6.13
CA SER A 183 18.81 -22.73 7.48
C SER A 183 17.47 -23.46 7.57
N ASP A 184 17.48 -24.73 7.97
CA ASP A 184 16.27 -25.54 8.23
C ASP A 184 15.48 -25.07 9.48
N ASP A 185 16.05 -24.18 10.30
CA ASP A 185 15.40 -23.66 11.49
C ASP A 185 14.29 -22.64 11.14
N PRO A 186 13.00 -22.95 11.43
CA PRO A 186 11.88 -22.05 11.12
C PRO A 186 11.84 -20.79 12.01
N TYR A 187 12.74 -20.69 13.00
CA TYR A 187 12.86 -19.55 13.89
C TYR A 187 14.03 -18.62 13.51
N ASP A 188 14.96 -19.08 12.67
CA ASP A 188 16.09 -18.26 12.21
C ASP A 188 15.69 -17.47 10.96
N CYS A 189 14.78 -16.53 11.15
CA CYS A 189 14.30 -15.66 10.09
C CYS A 189 14.81 -14.23 10.28
N MET A 190 15.30 -13.65 9.20
CA MET A 190 15.54 -12.22 9.08
C MET A 190 14.22 -11.49 8.85
N ARG A 191 13.98 -10.43 9.61
CA ARG A 191 12.87 -9.50 9.39
C ARG A 191 13.39 -8.22 8.78
N LEU A 192 12.61 -7.64 7.89
CA LEU A 192 12.89 -6.34 7.28
C LEU A 192 12.50 -5.21 8.23
N ASP A 193 13.31 -4.14 8.23
CA ASP A 193 12.92 -2.91 8.92
C ASP A 193 11.91 -2.14 8.06
N VAL A 194 10.70 -2.01 8.56
CA VAL A 194 9.59 -1.36 7.84
C VAL A 194 9.27 0.03 8.35
N THR A 195 10.10 0.59 9.23
CA THR A 195 9.85 1.89 9.85
C THR A 195 9.65 2.96 8.79
N ASN A 196 10.50 2.95 7.76
CA ASN A 196 10.49 3.97 6.72
C ASN A 196 9.65 3.65 5.48
N VAL A 197 8.84 2.58 5.54
CA VAL A 197 7.92 2.24 4.45
C VAL A 197 6.87 3.36 4.30
N PRO A 198 6.70 3.93 3.10
CA PRO A 198 5.76 5.01 2.88
C PRO A 198 4.32 4.52 2.82
N CYS A 199 3.40 5.31 3.37
CA CYS A 199 1.96 5.16 3.21
C CYS A 199 1.47 6.15 2.13
N ILE A 200 0.47 5.76 1.36
CA ILE A 200 -0.07 6.57 0.27
C ILE A 200 -1.40 7.18 0.72
N VAL A 201 -1.50 8.51 0.67
CA VAL A 201 -2.74 9.25 0.93
C VAL A 201 -3.27 9.78 -0.40
N THR A 202 -4.55 9.53 -0.66
CA THR A 202 -5.23 10.01 -1.87
C THR A 202 -6.23 11.12 -1.52
N LEU A 203 -6.01 12.30 -2.08
CA LEU A 203 -6.86 13.49 -1.92
C LEU A 203 -7.61 13.75 -3.22
N SER A 204 -8.94 13.77 -3.19
CA SER A 204 -9.75 14.08 -4.37
C SER A 204 -10.33 15.48 -4.26
N LYS A 205 -10.17 16.30 -5.31
CA LYS A 205 -10.74 17.64 -5.38
C LYS A 205 -12.16 17.57 -5.90
N ILE A 206 -13.12 17.97 -5.06
CA ILE A 206 -14.55 18.04 -5.39
C ILE A 206 -14.98 19.50 -5.20
N GLY A 207 -15.22 20.18 -6.32
CA GLY A 207 -15.46 21.63 -6.31
C GLY A 207 -14.26 22.40 -5.75
N HIS A 208 -14.47 23.13 -4.65
CA HIS A 208 -13.43 23.92 -3.98
C HIS A 208 -12.82 23.23 -2.74
N ARG A 209 -13.36 22.08 -2.32
CA ARG A 209 -12.87 21.33 -1.15
C ARG A 209 -12.10 20.09 -1.61
N HIS A 210 -11.17 19.63 -0.79
CA HIS A 210 -10.51 18.35 -0.96
C HIS A 210 -11.12 17.33 0.00
N VAL A 211 -11.23 16.09 -0.45
CA VAL A 211 -11.78 14.98 0.33
C VAL A 211 -10.77 13.85 0.36
N VAL A 212 -10.54 13.32 1.55
CA VAL A 212 -9.74 12.13 1.78
C VAL A 212 -10.66 10.90 1.72
N ASP A 213 -10.13 9.78 1.23
CA ASP A 213 -10.88 8.52 1.15
C ASP A 213 -12.20 8.67 0.37
N ALA A 214 -12.11 9.23 -0.84
CA ALA A 214 -13.27 9.45 -1.69
C ALA A 214 -13.88 8.12 -2.15
N THR A 215 -15.19 7.99 -1.99
CA THR A 215 -15.95 6.84 -2.49
C THR A 215 -15.93 6.82 -4.02
N LEU A 216 -16.35 5.71 -4.63
CA LEU A 216 -16.42 5.63 -6.08
C LEU A 216 -17.36 6.70 -6.69
N GLN A 217 -18.49 7.01 -6.03
CA GLN A 217 -19.39 8.09 -6.47
C GLN A 217 -18.75 9.48 -6.36
N GLU A 218 -18.07 9.75 -5.24
CA GLU A 218 -17.38 11.02 -5.01
C GLU A 218 -16.21 11.21 -5.98
N LYS A 219 -15.45 10.15 -6.25
CA LYS A 219 -14.37 10.13 -7.23
C LYS A 219 -14.89 10.43 -8.64
N ALA A 220 -16.07 9.91 -9.01
CA ALA A 220 -16.71 10.22 -10.29
C ALA A 220 -17.13 11.70 -10.42
N CYS A 221 -17.34 12.38 -9.29
CA CYS A 221 -17.62 13.82 -9.23
C CYS A 221 -16.34 14.67 -9.15
N SER A 222 -15.21 14.05 -8.80
CA SER A 222 -13.94 14.75 -8.64
C SER A 222 -13.35 15.19 -9.97
N VAL A 223 -12.74 16.36 -9.97
CA VAL A 223 -12.11 16.95 -11.17
C VAL A 223 -10.72 16.35 -11.35
N ALA A 224 -10.03 16.12 -10.24
CA ALA A 224 -8.72 15.50 -10.18
C ALA A 224 -8.42 15.01 -8.77
N SER A 225 -7.49 14.06 -8.67
CA SER A 225 -7.01 13.52 -7.39
C SER A 225 -5.51 13.69 -7.29
N LEU A 226 -5.00 13.94 -6.10
CA LEU A 226 -3.59 14.01 -5.78
C LEU A 226 -3.24 12.81 -4.90
N LEU A 227 -2.25 12.05 -5.35
CA LEU A 227 -1.67 10.93 -4.63
C LEU A 227 -0.35 11.41 -4.01
N ILE A 228 -0.22 11.29 -2.70
CA ILE A 228 0.96 11.70 -1.95
C ILE A 228 1.46 10.50 -1.15
N SER A 229 2.73 10.13 -1.29
CA SER A 229 3.34 9.07 -0.47
C SER A 229 4.26 9.65 0.60
N ILE A 230 4.11 9.16 1.82
CA ILE A 230 4.64 9.80 3.03
C ILE A 230 5.27 8.75 3.93
N THR A 231 6.44 9.05 4.46
CA THR A 231 7.11 8.22 5.46
C THR A 231 6.73 8.65 6.89
N HIS A 232 7.00 7.82 7.90
CA HIS A 232 6.75 8.17 9.31
C HIS A 232 7.41 9.48 9.77
N LYS A 233 8.51 9.90 9.11
CA LYS A 233 9.20 11.17 9.40
C LYS A 233 8.58 12.39 8.73
N GLY A 234 7.43 12.22 8.08
CA GLY A 234 6.78 13.28 7.32
C GLY A 234 7.51 13.64 6.02
N LEU A 235 8.49 12.84 5.56
CA LEU A 235 9.11 13.07 4.25
C LEU A 235 8.17 12.58 3.14
N VAL A 236 7.98 13.42 2.13
CA VAL A 236 7.22 13.08 0.92
C VAL A 236 8.14 12.37 -0.06
N THR A 237 7.76 11.16 -0.44
CA THR A 237 8.51 10.30 -1.37
C THR A 237 8.09 10.58 -2.81
N CYS A 238 6.79 10.62 -3.06
CA CYS A 238 6.22 10.83 -4.39
C CYS A 238 4.95 11.67 -4.29
N VAL A 239 4.76 12.57 -5.25
CA VAL A 239 3.49 13.25 -5.49
C VAL A 239 3.09 12.98 -6.94
N ARG A 240 1.89 12.45 -7.13
CA ARG A 240 1.34 12.16 -8.46
C ARG A 240 -0.08 12.69 -8.56
N LYS A 241 -0.31 13.56 -9.54
CA LYS A 241 -1.65 13.98 -9.91
C LYS A 241 -2.30 12.93 -10.82
N LEU A 242 -3.53 12.58 -10.50
CA LEU A 242 -4.41 11.67 -11.22
C LEU A 242 -5.67 12.42 -11.67
N GLY A 243 -6.34 11.91 -12.71
CA GLY A 243 -7.55 12.50 -13.27
C GLY A 243 -7.29 13.49 -14.42
N VAL A 244 -8.38 13.90 -15.08
CA VAL A 244 -8.33 14.68 -16.33
C VAL A 244 -8.39 16.19 -16.13
N GLY A 245 -8.85 16.67 -14.97
CA GLY A 245 -8.99 18.10 -14.70
C GLY A 245 -7.69 18.80 -14.28
N SER A 246 -7.71 20.14 -14.24
CA SER A 246 -6.59 20.94 -13.73
C SER A 246 -6.63 21.07 -12.20
N LEU A 247 -5.46 21.18 -11.57
CA LEU A 247 -5.35 21.71 -10.20
C LEU A 247 -4.63 23.05 -10.23
N ASP A 248 -5.12 23.93 -9.38
CA ASP A 248 -4.46 25.17 -8.98
C ASP A 248 -3.30 24.84 -8.02
N PRO A 249 -2.16 25.53 -8.15
CA PRO A 249 -0.98 25.25 -7.35
C PRO A 249 -1.20 25.49 -5.85
N ASP A 250 -2.03 26.47 -5.51
CA ASP A 250 -2.38 26.82 -4.12
C ASP A 250 -3.06 25.63 -3.42
N SER A 251 -4.05 25.01 -4.08
CA SER A 251 -4.70 23.81 -3.56
C SER A 251 -3.77 22.61 -3.43
N ILE A 252 -2.68 22.53 -4.21
CA ILE A 252 -1.67 21.47 -4.04
C ILE A 252 -0.90 21.68 -2.73
N PHE A 253 -0.57 22.93 -2.38
CA PHE A 253 0.06 23.24 -1.11
C PHE A 253 -0.88 22.91 0.06
N GLU A 254 -2.14 23.36 0.01
CA GLU A 254 -3.14 23.02 1.04
C GLU A 254 -3.29 21.50 1.22
N MET A 255 -3.40 20.75 0.11
CA MET A 255 -3.47 19.28 0.12
C MET A 255 -2.22 18.63 0.73
N THR A 256 -1.05 19.26 0.55
CA THR A 256 0.21 18.79 1.13
C THR A 256 0.35 19.18 2.61
N GLU A 257 -0.43 20.15 3.09
CA GLU A 257 -0.44 20.62 4.49
C GLU A 257 -1.45 19.86 5.37
N VAL A 258 -2.67 19.61 4.87
CA VAL A 258 -3.70 18.74 5.49
C VAL A 258 -3.14 17.36 5.86
N ARG A 259 -2.12 16.96 5.12
CA ARG A 259 -1.23 15.83 5.38
C ARG A 259 -0.63 15.79 6.79
N ASN A 260 -0.16 16.93 7.31
CA ASN A 260 0.60 17.00 8.55
C ASN A 260 -0.33 16.78 9.76
N THR A 261 -1.53 17.36 9.73
CA THR A 261 -2.52 17.21 10.82
C THR A 261 -3.03 15.78 10.97
N GLY A 262 -3.21 15.05 9.87
CA GLY A 262 -3.61 13.63 9.92
C GLY A 262 -2.54 12.68 10.49
N THR A 263 -1.26 13.08 10.51
CA THR A 263 -0.15 12.27 11.04
C THR A 263 0.31 12.68 12.45
N GLU A 264 -0.13 13.82 12.96
CA GLU A 264 0.31 14.43 14.22
C GLU A 264 -0.50 14.03 15.47
N HIS A 265 -1.55 13.21 15.35
CA HIS A 265 -2.30 12.72 16.51
C HIS A 265 -1.71 11.39 17.03
N PRO A 266 -0.95 11.38 18.15
CA PRO A 266 -0.46 10.14 18.75
C PRO A 266 -1.60 9.51 19.55
N VAL A 267 -2.09 8.36 19.11
CA VAL A 267 -3.25 7.69 19.72
C VAL A 267 -2.77 6.65 20.75
N GLN A 268 -3.27 6.66 21.98
CA GLN A 268 -2.86 5.71 23.03
C GLN A 268 -3.45 4.31 22.78
N THR A 269 -2.61 3.27 22.83
CA THR A 269 -3.02 1.87 22.61
C THR A 269 -3.25 1.09 23.92
N HIS A 270 -4.34 0.32 23.95
CA HIS A 270 -4.59 -0.74 24.94
C HIS A 270 -4.65 -2.08 24.21
N THR A 271 -3.60 -2.89 24.34
CA THR A 271 -3.55 -4.25 23.77
C THR A 271 -4.25 -5.20 24.74
N ARG A 272 -5.27 -5.93 24.29
CA ARG A 272 -5.87 -7.04 25.06
C ARG A 272 -5.62 -8.34 24.31
N THR A 273 -4.60 -9.08 24.74
CA THR A 273 -4.27 -10.40 24.23
C THR A 273 -5.29 -11.42 24.73
N HIS A 274 -6.09 -11.99 23.82
CA HIS A 274 -6.79 -13.25 24.09
C HIS A 274 -6.07 -14.36 23.34
N THR A 275 -5.81 -15.45 24.05
CA THR A 275 -4.99 -16.60 23.67
C THR A 275 -5.52 -17.38 22.47
N HIS A 276 -4.57 -17.82 21.63
CA HIS A 276 -4.63 -18.81 20.54
C HIS A 276 -5.11 -18.34 19.14
N THR A 277 -4.11 -18.20 18.25
CA THR A 277 -4.16 -18.39 16.78
C THR A 277 -5.23 -17.60 16.02
N HIS A 278 -5.10 -16.27 16.01
CA HIS A 278 -5.37 -15.35 14.90
C HIS A 278 -5.28 -13.93 15.48
N THR A 279 -4.35 -13.11 14.99
CA THR A 279 -4.22 -11.72 15.44
C THR A 279 -5.20 -10.88 14.64
N TYR A 280 -6.43 -10.74 15.15
CA TYR A 280 -7.38 -9.75 14.65
C TYR A 280 -6.97 -8.37 15.16
N ILE A 281 -6.51 -7.49 14.27
CA ILE A 281 -6.30 -6.08 14.58
C ILE A 281 -7.58 -5.33 14.18
N TYR A 282 -8.49 -5.15 15.14
CA TYR A 282 -9.63 -4.25 15.01
C TYR A 282 -9.11 -2.81 14.92
N ILE A 283 -9.22 -2.14 13.77
CA ILE A 283 -8.82 -0.73 13.61
C ILE A 283 -10.08 0.15 13.65
N SER A 284 -10.84 0.06 14.75
CA SER A 284 -11.92 1.00 15.04
C SER A 284 -11.31 2.21 15.73
N GLU A 285 -11.33 3.34 15.03
CA GLU A 285 -10.96 4.68 15.51
C GLU A 285 -9.52 4.90 16.00
N HIS A 286 -8.61 3.94 15.90
CA HIS A 286 -7.30 4.06 16.55
C HIS A 286 -6.13 3.52 15.71
N TYR A 287 -5.61 4.36 14.80
CA TYR A 287 -4.33 4.20 14.10
C TYR A 287 -3.16 4.43 15.09
N SER A 288 -2.64 3.36 15.72
CA SER A 288 -1.41 3.52 16.55
C SER A 288 -0.39 2.39 16.53
N TYR A 289 -0.62 1.32 15.77
CA TYR A 289 0.37 0.25 15.61
C TYR A 289 1.13 0.28 14.29
N PHE A 290 0.85 1.26 13.42
CA PHE A 290 1.42 1.31 12.07
C PHE A 290 2.51 2.38 11.87
N PHE A 291 2.79 3.16 12.92
CA PHE A 291 3.74 4.29 12.93
C PHE A 291 4.91 4.12 13.91
N ILE A 292 5.06 2.95 14.54
CA ILE A 292 6.19 2.63 15.44
C ILE A 292 7.03 1.52 14.82
#